data_AF-A0A7Y1XW59-F1
#
_entry.id   AF-A0A7Y1XW59-F1
#
_cell.length_a   1.000
_cell.length_b   1.000
_cell.length_c   1.000
_cell.angle_alpha   90.00
_cell.angle_beta   90.00
_cell.angle_gamma   90.00
#
_symmetry.space_group_name_H-M   'P 1'
#
loop_
_entity.id
_entity.type
_entity.pdbx_description
1 polymer ?
#
loop_
_entity_poly.entity_id
_entity_poly.type
_entity_poly.pdbx_seq_one_letter_code
_entity_poly.pdbx_strand_id
1 'polypeptide(L)'
;DTADLRAMGFPVWTRHVSVQGTVKATPGSVNVPVTLGGVAISPGDVICADDDGVVVVAREEAEWALDRSNERLAKEEATRARLEAGELGVDFYGLRDRLVDLGVDWIDD
;
A
#
# COMPACT_ATOMS: atom_id res chain seq x y z
N ASP A 1 -6.13 -25.30 2.82
CA ASP A 1 -7.53 -24.93 2.49
C ASP A 1 -7.64 -23.61 1.73
N THR A 2 -6.71 -23.30 0.81
CA THR A 2 -6.75 -22.02 0.09
C THR A 2 -7.92 -21.91 -0.90
N ALA A 3 -8.44 -23.03 -1.41
CA ALA A 3 -9.64 -23.04 -2.24
C ALA A 3 -10.88 -22.67 -1.43
N ASP A 4 -11.05 -23.28 -0.25
CA ASP A 4 -12.21 -23.04 0.61
C ASP A 4 -12.22 -21.61 1.15
N LEU A 5 -11.07 -21.07 1.57
CA LEU A 5 -10.96 -19.67 2.01
C LEU A 5 -11.42 -18.69 0.92
N ARG A 6 -11.06 -18.93 -0.35
CA ARG A 6 -11.52 -18.12 -1.48
C ARG A 6 -13.00 -18.31 -1.76
N ALA A 7 -13.51 -19.55 -1.73
CA ALA A 7 -14.93 -19.83 -1.93
C ALA A 7 -15.81 -19.17 -0.85
N MET A 8 -15.29 -19.04 0.37
CA MET A 8 -15.93 -18.33 1.48
C MET A 8 -15.88 -16.80 1.34
N GLY A 9 -15.05 -16.26 0.44
CA GLY A 9 -14.75 -14.83 0.41
C GLY A 9 -14.03 -14.35 1.68
N PHE A 10 -13.26 -15.23 2.34
CA PHE A 10 -12.50 -14.88 3.54
C PHE A 10 -11.10 -14.41 3.13
N PRO A 11 -10.80 -13.10 3.20
CA PRO A 11 -9.57 -12.56 2.63
C PRO A 11 -8.39 -12.86 3.54
N VAL A 12 -7.30 -13.38 2.96
CA VAL A 12 -6.09 -13.80 3.67
C VAL A 12 -4.85 -13.34 2.91
N TRP A 13 -3.97 -12.61 3.61
CA TRP A 13 -2.62 -12.28 3.14
C TRP A 13 -1.60 -13.12 3.89
N THR A 14 -0.68 -13.73 3.17
CA THR A 14 0.35 -14.61 3.75
C THR A 14 1.63 -14.55 2.94
N ARG A 15 2.76 -14.75 3.63
CA ARG A 15 4.07 -14.94 2.97
C ARG A 15 4.18 -16.30 2.27
N HIS A 16 3.50 -17.33 2.79
CA HIS A 16 3.60 -18.70 2.28
C HIS A 16 2.26 -19.44 2.36
N VAL A 17 2.06 -20.34 1.41
CA VAL A 17 1.00 -21.36 1.46
C VAL A 17 1.66 -22.69 1.79
N SER A 18 1.19 -23.36 2.85
CA SER A 18 1.73 -24.64 3.29
C SER A 18 0.61 -25.56 3.76
N VAL A 19 0.77 -26.86 3.48
CA VAL A 19 -0.12 -27.94 3.97
C VAL A 19 0.35 -28.49 5.31
N GLN A 20 1.56 -28.15 5.75
CA GLN A 20 2.13 -28.63 7.00
C GLN A 20 1.34 -28.08 8.19
N GLY A 21 0.81 -28.97 9.04
CA GLY A 21 0.08 -28.58 10.25
C GLY A 21 0.98 -28.08 11.38
N THR A 22 0.35 -27.45 12.38
CA THR A 22 1.00 -26.94 13.61
C THR A 22 0.61 -27.78 14.84
N VAL A 23 1.31 -27.58 15.97
CA VAL A 23 1.00 -28.19 17.27
C VAL A 23 0.44 -27.17 18.25
N LYS A 24 -0.27 -27.62 19.30
CA LYS A 24 -0.86 -26.77 20.35
C LYS A 24 -0.14 -26.96 21.69
N ALA A 25 1.19 -26.96 21.69
CA ALA A 25 2.02 -27.32 22.84
C ALA A 25 2.71 -26.13 23.53
N THR A 26 2.71 -24.95 22.90
CA THR A 26 3.45 -23.78 23.39
C THR A 26 2.50 -22.58 23.52
N PRO A 27 2.44 -21.92 24.69
CA PRO A 27 1.64 -20.73 24.85
C PRO A 27 2.26 -19.54 24.09
N GLY A 28 1.40 -18.62 23.68
CA GLY A 28 1.77 -17.32 23.10
C GLY A 28 1.13 -16.17 23.88
N SER A 29 1.12 -14.99 23.27
CA SER A 29 0.44 -13.81 23.80
C SER A 29 -0.60 -13.30 22.80
N VAL A 30 -1.67 -12.70 23.30
CA VAL A 30 -2.73 -12.07 22.51
C VAL A 30 -2.80 -10.61 22.92
N ASN A 31 -3.08 -9.70 21.97
CA ASN A 31 -3.12 -8.25 22.20
C ASN A 31 -1.80 -7.71 22.79
N VAL A 32 -0.68 -8.16 22.25
CA VAL A 32 0.65 -7.57 22.51
C VAL A 32 1.22 -7.03 21.21
N PRO A 33 2.12 -6.02 21.26
CA PRO A 33 2.83 -5.58 20.09
C PRO A 33 3.61 -6.72 19.41
N VAL A 34 3.59 -6.75 18.09
CA VAL A 34 4.31 -7.75 17.27
C VAL A 34 5.09 -7.07 16.16
N THR A 35 6.04 -7.80 15.57
CA THR A 35 6.71 -7.38 14.34
C THR A 35 6.43 -8.40 13.23
N LEU A 36 5.85 -7.94 12.13
CA LEU A 36 5.58 -8.74 10.93
C LEU A 36 6.21 -8.05 9.72
N GLY A 37 7.03 -8.79 8.95
CA GLY A 37 7.70 -8.21 7.78
C GLY A 37 8.65 -7.05 8.09
N GLY A 38 9.14 -6.94 9.33
CA GLY A 38 9.95 -5.80 9.79
C GLY A 38 9.14 -4.57 10.24
N VAL A 39 7.81 -4.63 10.19
CA VAL A 39 6.91 -3.55 10.63
C VAL A 39 6.39 -3.85 12.02
N ALA A 40 6.50 -2.87 12.93
CA ALA A 40 5.92 -2.96 14.27
C ALA A 40 4.41 -2.70 14.22
N ILE A 41 3.63 -3.52 14.91
CA ILE A 41 2.17 -3.46 14.94
C ILE A 41 1.73 -3.52 16.39
N SER A 42 0.94 -2.55 16.81
CA SER A 42 0.35 -2.49 18.13
C SER A 42 -1.13 -2.92 18.09
N PRO A 43 -1.65 -3.49 19.19
CA PRO A 43 -3.07 -3.80 19.28
C PRO A 43 -3.93 -2.55 19.07
N GLY A 44 -4.82 -2.61 18.07
CA GLY A 44 -5.73 -1.51 17.72
C GLY A 44 -5.29 -0.65 16.54
N ASP A 45 -4.09 -0.88 15.99
CA ASP A 45 -3.68 -0.29 14.70
C ASP A 45 -4.62 -0.74 13.58
N VAL A 46 -4.77 0.12 12.57
CA VAL A 46 -5.60 -0.17 11.40
C VAL A 46 -4.76 -0.93 10.37
N ILE A 47 -5.27 -2.07 9.93
CA ILE A 47 -4.66 -2.87 8.88
C ILE A 47 -5.49 -2.71 7.61
N CYS A 48 -4.87 -2.14 6.57
CA CYS A 48 -5.46 -2.07 5.24
C CYS A 48 -4.70 -3.04 4.33
N ALA A 49 -5.44 -3.83 3.55
CA ALA A 49 -4.85 -4.83 2.69
C ALA A 49 -5.63 -4.95 1.37
N ASP A 50 -4.91 -5.04 0.28
CA ASP A 50 -5.42 -5.15 -1.08
C ASP A 50 -4.49 -6.02 -1.94
N ASP A 51 -4.62 -5.94 -3.27
CA ASP A 51 -3.81 -6.72 -4.20
C ASP A 51 -2.35 -6.23 -4.31
N ASP A 52 -2.06 -4.98 -3.91
CA ASP A 52 -0.71 -4.41 -3.91
C ASP A 52 0.07 -4.85 -2.66
N GLY A 53 -0.63 -4.96 -1.52
CA GLY A 53 -0.03 -5.48 -0.30
C GLY A 53 -0.81 -5.18 0.97
N VAL A 54 -0.07 -4.95 2.06
CA VAL A 54 -0.62 -4.67 3.38
C VAL A 54 0.09 -3.45 3.97
N VAL A 55 -0.68 -2.51 4.48
CA VAL A 55 -0.18 -1.34 5.20
C VAL A 55 -0.76 -1.31 6.62
N VAL A 56 0.07 -0.85 7.55
CA VAL A 56 -0.28 -0.64 8.96
C VAL A 56 -0.37 0.86 9.17
N VAL A 57 -1.48 1.33 9.74
CA VAL A 57 -1.64 2.71 10.18
C VAL A 57 -1.77 2.71 11.69
N ALA A 58 -0.86 3.43 12.36
CA ALA A 58 -0.89 3.57 13.80
C ALA A 58 -2.25 4.12 14.24
N ARG A 59 -2.82 3.57 15.32
CA ARG A 59 -4.17 3.93 15.76
C ARG A 59 -4.33 5.44 15.99
N GLU A 60 -3.34 6.09 16.60
CA GLU A 60 -3.35 7.55 16.82
C GLU A 60 -3.32 8.38 15.54
N GLU A 61 -2.85 7.82 14.42
CA GLU A 61 -2.70 8.51 13.14
C GLU A 61 -3.83 8.19 12.16
N ALA A 62 -4.78 7.33 12.53
CA ALA A 62 -5.81 6.82 11.62
C ALA A 62 -6.66 7.93 10.98
N GLU A 63 -7.05 8.95 11.75
CA GLU A 63 -7.84 10.09 11.24
C GLU A 63 -7.00 10.95 10.27
N TRP A 64 -5.76 11.27 10.66
CA TRP A 64 -4.84 11.99 9.79
C TRP A 64 -4.58 11.24 8.49
N ALA A 65 -4.32 9.93 8.56
CA ALA A 65 -4.06 9.11 7.39
C ALA A 65 -5.26 9.05 6.44
N LEU A 66 -6.50 9.01 6.98
CA LEU A 66 -7.72 9.05 6.18
C LEU A 66 -7.85 10.39 5.42
N ASP A 67 -7.66 11.52 6.12
CA ASP A 67 -7.76 12.84 5.51
C ASP A 67 -6.71 13.03 4.41
N ARG A 68 -5.46 12.66 4.69
CA ARG A 68 -4.36 12.71 3.72
C ARG A 68 -4.62 11.82 2.50
N SER A 69 -5.19 10.62 2.72
CA SER A 69 -5.56 9.69 1.66
C SER A 69 -6.65 10.26 0.76
N ASN A 70 -7.69 10.87 1.35
CA ASN A 70 -8.78 11.49 0.59
C ASN A 70 -8.30 12.66 -0.27
N GLU A 71 -7.45 13.54 0.28
CA GLU A 71 -6.86 14.64 -0.49
C GLU A 71 -5.99 14.13 -1.65
N ARG A 72 -5.23 13.05 -1.42
CA ARG A 72 -4.40 12.42 -2.44
C ARG A 72 -5.26 11.85 -3.57
N LEU A 73 -6.36 11.16 -3.25
CA LEU A 73 -7.29 10.62 -4.24
C LEU A 73 -7.89 11.73 -5.11
N ALA A 74 -8.35 12.83 -4.50
CA ALA A 74 -8.88 13.97 -5.24
C ALA A 74 -7.85 14.59 -6.20
N LYS A 75 -6.59 14.71 -5.76
CA LYS A 75 -5.49 15.17 -6.63
C LYS A 75 -5.23 14.20 -7.78
N GLU A 76 -5.23 12.90 -7.51
CA GLU A 76 -4.99 11.89 -8.54
C GLU A 76 -6.12 11.81 -9.56
N GLU A 77 -7.36 12.02 -9.16
CA GLU A 77 -8.51 12.09 -10.08
C GLU A 77 -8.38 13.30 -11.03
N ALA A 78 -8.02 14.48 -10.50
CA ALA A 78 -7.75 15.65 -11.31
C ALA A 78 -6.57 15.43 -12.27
N THR A 79 -5.49 14.82 -11.80
CA THR A 79 -4.35 14.43 -12.64
C THR A 79 -4.77 13.45 -13.74
N ARG A 80 -5.58 12.43 -13.39
CA ARG A 80 -6.05 11.40 -14.33
C ARG A 80 -6.82 12.02 -15.48
N ALA A 81 -7.75 12.94 -15.21
CA ALA A 81 -8.52 13.63 -16.23
C ALA A 81 -7.64 14.40 -17.23
N ARG A 82 -6.55 15.04 -16.75
CA ARG A 82 -5.60 15.76 -17.61
C ARG A 82 -4.81 14.82 -18.51
N LEU A 83 -4.34 13.72 -17.95
CA LEU A 83 -3.61 12.69 -18.70
C LEU A 83 -4.52 12.06 -19.78
N GLU A 84 -5.78 11.78 -19.46
CA GLU A 84 -6.76 11.26 -20.42
C GLU A 84 -7.11 12.26 -21.52
N ALA A 85 -7.04 13.56 -21.23
CA ALA A 85 -7.16 14.64 -22.22
C ALA A 85 -5.91 14.80 -23.12
N GLY A 86 -4.85 14.03 -22.87
CA GLY A 86 -3.61 14.06 -23.65
C GLY A 86 -2.58 15.08 -23.17
N GLU A 87 -2.78 15.72 -22.02
CA GLU A 87 -1.73 16.54 -21.40
C GLU A 87 -0.60 15.65 -20.89
N LEU A 88 0.65 16.00 -21.17
CA LEU A 88 1.78 15.20 -20.70
C LEU A 88 2.15 15.57 -19.26
N GLY A 89 2.38 14.56 -18.41
CA GLY A 89 2.82 14.76 -17.04
C GLY A 89 4.09 15.61 -16.92
N VAL A 90 5.02 15.45 -17.87
CA VAL A 90 6.27 16.23 -17.91
C VAL A 90 6.02 17.74 -18.02
N ASP A 91 4.92 18.14 -18.69
CA ASP A 91 4.55 19.54 -18.87
C ASP A 91 3.92 20.09 -17.60
N PHE A 92 2.84 19.48 -17.13
CA PHE A 92 2.05 20.09 -16.08
C PHE A 92 2.57 19.88 -14.66
N TYR A 93 3.48 18.93 -14.47
CA TYR A 93 4.28 18.85 -13.25
C TYR A 93 5.52 19.76 -13.30
N GLY A 94 5.75 20.50 -14.39
CA GLY A 94 6.92 21.37 -14.55
C GLY A 94 8.24 20.60 -14.58
N LEU A 95 8.22 19.35 -15.05
CA LEU A 95 9.39 18.47 -14.99
C LEU A 95 10.40 18.75 -16.11
N ARG A 96 10.02 19.47 -17.17
CA ARG A 96 10.96 19.81 -18.25
C ARG A 96 12.16 20.61 -17.74
N ASP A 97 11.90 21.68 -16.99
CA ASP A 97 12.96 22.50 -16.41
C ASP A 97 13.82 21.66 -15.45
N ARG A 98 13.19 20.76 -14.69
CA ARG A 98 13.90 19.87 -13.78
C ARG A 98 14.82 18.87 -14.52
N LEU A 99 14.41 18.39 -15.67
CA LEU A 99 15.23 17.51 -16.51
C LEU A 99 16.45 18.26 -17.06
N VAL A 100 16.28 19.53 -17.46
CA VAL A 100 17.39 20.41 -17.87
C VAL A 100 18.37 20.62 -16.71
N ASP A 101 17.88 20.93 -15.52
CA ASP A 101 18.72 21.11 -14.31
C ASP A 101 19.53 19.85 -13.96
N LEU A 102 18.98 18.67 -14.27
CA LEU A 102 19.64 17.38 -14.05
C LEU A 102 20.61 17.00 -15.18
N GLY A 103 20.74 17.83 -16.22
CA GLY A 103 21.61 17.57 -17.36
C GLY A 103 21.12 16.44 -18.27
N VAL A 104 19.80 16.26 -18.37
CA VAL A 104 19.22 15.25 -19.26
C VAL A 104 19.24 15.77 -20.69
N ASP A 105 20.07 15.14 -21.53
CA ASP A 105 20.13 15.39 -22.96
C ASP A 105 19.11 14.50 -23.70
N TRP A 106 18.39 15.10 -24.65
CA TRP A 106 17.52 14.39 -25.57
C TRP A 106 18.31 14.04 -26.83
N ILE A 107 18.46 12.75 -27.12
CA ILE A 107 19.15 12.25 -28.30
C ILE A 107 18.07 11.74 -29.26
N ASP A 108 17.99 12.36 -30.44
CA ASP A 108 17.20 11.82 -31.54
C ASP A 108 18.02 10.71 -32.24
N ASP A 109 17.34 9.69 -32.77
CA ASP A 109 17.95 8.65 -33.61
C ASP A 109 18.45 9.21 -34.97
#